data_AF-A0A3P6EAT0-F1
#
_entry.id   AF-A0A3P6EAT0-F1
#
_cell.length_a   1.000
_cell.length_b   1.000
_cell.length_c   1.000
_cell.angle_alpha   90.00
_cell.angle_beta   90.00
_cell.angle_gamma   90.00
#
_symmetry.space_group_name_H-M   'P 1'
#
loop_
_entity.id
_entity.type
_entity.pdbx_description
1 polymer ?
#
loop_
_entity_poly.entity_id
_entity_poly.type
_entity_poly.pdbx_seq_one_letter_code
_entity_poly.pdbx_strand_id
1 'polypeptide(L)'
;MIVAKIEAIDLDKPWYYTACNFCKRKMVRQGDGFEGNVQHLQHNPIYNCKTCNKDFEHAIHCGFFSYYLVVHVSDDSKGEAKFLLFNNIAEMLIRRPAFELVQEAAQENPHFLPQSLTDLIGRKLLFKITIRTYGQQEQNSAYVVDLVIYHADIIQHFDPHPHFVIFNDYESEED
;
A
#
# COMPACT_ATOMS: atom_id res chain seq x y z
N MET A 1 -15.76 -5.25 5.30
CA MET A 1 -14.49 -5.97 5.10
C MET A 1 -14.51 -6.55 3.70
N ILE A 2 -13.38 -6.62 3.01
CA ILE A 2 -13.28 -7.11 1.63
C ILE A 2 -12.11 -8.08 1.55
N VAL A 3 -12.33 -9.29 1.04
CA VAL A 3 -11.25 -10.19 0.66
C VAL A 3 -10.83 -9.85 -0.76
N ALA A 4 -9.56 -9.52 -0.96
CA ALA A 4 -9.04 -9.19 -2.28
C ALA A 4 -7.58 -9.64 -2.43
N LYS A 5 -7.17 -9.88 -3.66
CA LYS A 5 -5.79 -10.21 -4.02
C LYS A 5 -5.09 -8.96 -4.54
N ILE A 6 -3.88 -8.68 -4.07
CA ILE A 6 -3.04 -7.62 -4.63
C ILE A 6 -2.52 -8.07 -6.00
N GLU A 7 -2.88 -7.35 -7.06
CA GLU A 7 -2.46 -7.66 -8.43
C GLU A 7 -1.22 -6.87 -8.84
N ALA A 8 -1.10 -5.62 -8.38
CA ALA A 8 0.04 -4.76 -8.69
C ALA A 8 0.22 -3.64 -7.67
N ILE A 9 1.43 -3.07 -7.62
CA ILE A 9 1.68 -1.81 -6.94
C ILE A 9 1.47 -0.67 -7.95
N ASP A 10 0.67 0.33 -7.57
CA ASP A 10 0.49 1.54 -8.37
C ASP A 10 1.73 2.42 -8.21
N LEU A 11 2.41 2.70 -9.33
CA LEU A 11 3.65 3.48 -9.39
C LEU A 11 3.46 4.80 -10.14
N ASP A 12 2.21 5.23 -10.36
CA ASP A 12 1.90 6.56 -10.94
C ASP A 12 2.42 7.68 -10.02
N LYS A 13 2.52 7.39 -8.71
CA LYS A 13 3.10 8.26 -7.68
C LYS A 13 4.08 7.46 -6.82
N PRO A 14 5.03 8.13 -6.15
CA PRO A 14 5.90 7.47 -5.18
C PRO A 14 5.10 6.70 -4.11
N TRP A 15 5.52 5.48 -3.81
CA TRP A 15 4.95 4.60 -2.78
C TRP A 15 5.24 5.07 -1.34
N TYR A 16 5.88 6.23 -1.20
CA TYR A 16 6.18 6.88 0.07
C TYR A 16 6.09 8.41 -0.05
N TYR A 17 6.10 9.07 1.10
CA TYR A 17 6.26 10.52 1.21
C TYR A 17 7.19 10.87 2.37
N THR A 18 7.74 12.08 2.34
CA THR A 18 8.58 12.60 3.42
C THR A 18 7.71 13.31 4.46
N ALA A 19 7.84 12.95 5.73
CA ALA A 19 7.12 13.54 6.86
C ALA A 19 8.05 14.26 7.84
N CYS A 20 7.56 15.27 8.55
CA CYS A 20 8.35 15.99 9.55
C CYS A 20 8.52 15.17 10.82
N ASN A 21 9.73 15.12 11.39
CA ASN A 21 9.97 14.40 12.64
C ASN A 21 9.12 14.90 13.82
N PHE A 22 8.90 16.22 13.90
CA PHE A 22 8.28 16.83 15.06
C PHE A 22 6.75 16.75 15.04
N CYS A 23 6.12 17.12 13.91
CA CYS A 23 4.66 17.18 13.81
C CYS A 23 4.03 16.03 13.02
N LYS A 24 4.85 15.13 12.45
CA LYS A 24 4.44 13.97 11.64
C LYS A 24 3.61 14.32 10.40
N ARG A 25 3.52 15.60 10.02
CA ARG A 25 2.84 16.05 8.80
C ARG A 25 3.77 15.96 7.59
N LYS A 26 3.18 15.71 6.42
CA LYS A 26 3.88 15.71 5.12
C LYS A 26 4.65 17.02 4.93
N MET A 27 5.90 16.90 4.51
CA MET A 27 6.76 18.03 4.16
C MET A 27 6.68 18.31 2.67
N VAL A 28 7.01 19.54 2.28
CA VAL A 28 7.07 19.96 0.88
C VAL A 28 8.53 20.16 0.51
N ARG A 29 8.95 19.55 -0.61
CA ARG A 29 10.27 19.78 -1.18
C ARG A 29 10.38 21.21 -1.69
N GLN A 30 11.48 21.89 -1.42
CA GLN A 30 11.85 23.14 -2.10
C GLN A 30 12.69 22.78 -3.34
N GLY A 31 12.23 23.16 -4.53
CA GLY A 31 12.92 22.90 -5.81
C GLY A 31 12.17 21.98 -6.77
N ASP A 32 12.44 22.20 -8.07
CA ASP A 32 11.98 21.56 -9.32
C ASP A 32 11.17 20.23 -9.26
N GLY A 33 10.03 20.25 -9.95
CA GLY A 33 9.05 19.17 -10.04
C GLY A 33 9.55 17.92 -10.76
N PHE A 34 10.33 17.11 -10.05
CA PHE A 34 10.76 15.79 -10.49
C PHE A 34 9.65 14.74 -10.41
N GLU A 35 9.58 13.90 -11.45
CA GLU A 35 8.76 12.70 -11.54
C GLU A 35 9.65 11.46 -11.38
N GLY A 36 9.43 10.65 -10.34
CA GLY A 36 10.17 9.40 -10.11
C GLY A 36 10.18 8.94 -8.65
N ASN A 37 10.32 7.63 -8.41
CA ASN A 37 10.14 7.03 -7.08
C ASN A 37 11.27 7.37 -6.10
N VAL A 38 12.55 7.41 -6.52
CA VAL A 38 13.70 7.59 -5.57
C VAL A 38 14.86 8.45 -6.08
N GLN A 39 14.85 8.89 -7.34
CA GLN A 39 15.95 9.68 -7.94
C GLN A 39 16.25 10.98 -7.18
N HIS A 40 15.24 11.60 -6.59
CA HIS A 40 15.37 12.91 -5.95
C HIS A 40 16.25 12.91 -4.70
N LEU A 41 16.58 11.72 -4.18
CA LEU A 41 17.37 11.56 -2.96
C LEU A 41 18.87 11.86 -3.18
N GLN A 42 19.34 11.78 -4.42
CA GLN A 42 20.77 11.97 -4.77
C GLN A 42 21.19 13.45 -4.87
N HIS A 43 20.24 14.40 -4.88
CA HIS A 43 20.51 15.83 -5.10
C HIS A 43 20.38 16.70 -3.84
N ASN A 44 20.48 16.13 -2.64
CA ASN A 44 20.37 16.84 -1.36
C ASN A 44 19.20 17.84 -1.28
N PRO A 45 17.96 17.41 -1.57
CA PRO A 45 16.81 18.31 -1.53
C PRO A 45 16.54 18.87 -0.14
N ILE A 46 16.18 20.16 -0.09
CA ILE A 46 15.69 20.82 1.12
C ILE A 46 14.19 20.57 1.26
N TYR A 47 13.76 20.14 2.44
CA TYR A 47 12.33 19.98 2.75
C TYR A 47 11.89 21.00 3.78
N ASN A 48 10.77 21.66 3.50
CA ASN A 48 10.13 22.57 4.43
C ASN A 48 8.93 21.88 5.11
N CYS A 49 8.91 21.95 6.44
CA CYS A 49 7.71 21.66 7.21
C CYS A 49 6.93 22.95 7.48
N LYS A 50 5.84 23.16 6.76
CA LYS A 50 4.96 24.34 6.93
C LYS A 50 4.38 24.48 8.34
N THR A 51 4.18 23.37 9.06
CA THR A 51 3.60 23.40 10.42
C THR A 51 4.64 23.76 11.48
N CYS A 52 5.88 23.29 11.34
CA CYS A 52 6.95 23.60 12.28
C CYS A 52 7.73 24.87 11.88
N ASN A 53 7.53 25.37 10.66
CA ASN A 53 8.31 26.43 10.02
C ASN A 53 9.83 26.18 10.10
N LYS A 54 10.24 24.96 9.72
CA LYS A 54 11.64 24.51 9.73
C LYS A 54 12.00 23.86 8.40
N ASP A 55 13.22 24.14 7.96
CA ASP A 55 13.84 23.50 6.82
C ASP A 55 14.74 22.35 7.28
N PHE A 56 14.77 21.29 6.47
CA PHE A 56 15.55 20.09 6.70
C PHE A 56 16.40 19.82 5.47
N GLU A 57 17.71 19.94 5.63
CA GLU A 57 18.70 19.49 4.65
C GLU A 57 18.86 17.97 4.77
N HIS A 58 19.05 17.29 3.64
CA HIS A 58 19.22 15.83 3.57
C HIS A 58 18.09 15.01 4.19
N ALA A 59 16.97 14.84 3.47
CA ALA A 59 15.88 13.96 3.92
C ALA A 59 16.31 12.52 4.25
N ILE A 60 17.37 11.99 3.62
CA ILE A 60 17.90 10.65 3.91
C ILE A 60 18.42 10.57 5.36
N HIS A 61 19.11 11.61 5.84
CA HIS A 61 19.62 11.69 7.22
C HIS A 61 18.55 12.17 8.21
N CYS A 62 17.53 12.87 7.71
CA CYS A 62 16.41 13.32 8.52
C CYS A 62 15.30 12.26 8.71
N GLY A 63 15.39 11.08 8.10
CA GLY A 63 14.87 9.83 8.68
C GLY A 63 13.36 9.62 8.80
N PHE A 64 12.48 10.25 8.02
CA PHE A 64 11.04 9.95 8.11
C PHE A 64 10.37 9.89 6.73
N PHE A 65 10.72 8.85 5.99
CA PHE A 65 9.86 8.35 4.92
C PHE A 65 8.68 7.61 5.55
N SER A 66 7.50 7.77 4.96
CA SER A 66 6.26 7.12 5.40
C SER A 66 5.57 6.52 4.19
N TYR A 67 5.00 5.33 4.33
CA TYR A 67 4.31 4.71 3.21
C TYR A 67 3.09 5.53 2.77
N TYR A 68 2.97 5.63 1.44
CA TYR A 68 1.77 6.03 0.70
C TYR A 68 1.59 4.95 -0.37
N LEU A 69 1.30 3.72 0.07
CA LEU A 69 1.31 2.57 -0.81
C LEU A 69 -0.06 2.40 -1.44
N VAL A 70 -0.16 2.63 -2.74
CA VAL A 70 -1.37 2.35 -3.51
C VAL A 70 -1.19 1.00 -4.20
N VAL A 71 -2.18 0.12 -4.04
CA VAL A 71 -2.17 -1.22 -4.65
C VAL A 71 -3.43 -1.41 -5.49
N HIS A 72 -3.25 -2.04 -6.65
CA HIS A 72 -4.35 -2.57 -7.45
C HIS A 72 -4.77 -3.91 -6.86
N VAL A 73 -6.07 -4.07 -6.64
CA VAL A 73 -6.64 -5.29 -6.09
C VAL A 73 -7.76 -5.82 -6.98
N SER A 74 -7.92 -7.13 -6.98
CA SER A 74 -9.06 -7.81 -7.57
C SER A 74 -9.75 -8.70 -6.53
N ASP A 75 -11.07 -8.81 -6.62
CA ASP A 75 -11.81 -9.86 -5.90
C ASP A 75 -12.06 -11.10 -6.79
N ASP A 76 -12.70 -12.12 -6.23
CA ASP A 76 -12.99 -13.36 -6.95
C ASP A 76 -14.01 -13.15 -8.09
N SER A 77 -14.81 -12.08 -8.03
CA SER A 77 -15.72 -11.66 -9.11
C SER A 77 -15.04 -10.89 -10.24
N LYS A 78 -13.70 -10.70 -10.14
CA LYS A 78 -12.90 -9.87 -11.04
C LYS A 78 -13.24 -8.38 -10.96
N GLY A 79 -13.89 -7.94 -9.87
CA GLY A 79 -14.03 -6.53 -9.56
C GLY A 79 -12.66 -5.93 -9.22
N GLU A 80 -12.29 -4.84 -9.88
CA GLU A 80 -11.01 -4.16 -9.68
C GLU A 80 -11.18 -2.88 -8.86
N ALA A 81 -10.23 -2.62 -7.96
CA ALA A 81 -10.17 -1.38 -7.20
C ALA A 81 -8.72 -0.99 -6.88
N LYS A 82 -8.53 0.25 -6.44
CA LYS A 82 -7.26 0.71 -5.84
C LYS A 82 -7.44 0.87 -4.34
N PHE A 83 -6.50 0.35 -3.54
CA PHE A 83 -6.46 0.52 -2.09
C PHE A 83 -5.22 1.33 -1.68
N LEU A 84 -5.38 2.27 -0.76
CA LEU A 84 -4.31 3.09 -0.19
C LEU A 84 -4.00 2.63 1.24
N LEU A 85 -2.76 2.22 1.46
CA LEU A 85 -2.21 1.84 2.75
C LEU A 85 -1.24 2.95 3.22
N PHE A 86 -1.63 3.64 4.29
CA PHE A 86 -0.74 4.58 4.99
C PHE A 86 0.27 3.84 5.87
N ASN A 87 1.29 4.58 6.34
CA ASN A 87 2.45 4.04 7.05
C ASN A 87 2.16 2.95 8.08
N ASN A 88 1.25 3.20 9.03
CA ASN A 88 0.92 2.25 10.08
C ASN A 88 0.41 0.90 9.54
N ILE A 89 -0.37 0.92 8.47
CA ILE A 89 -0.93 -0.29 7.85
C ILE A 89 0.12 -1.01 7.01
N ALA A 90 0.83 -0.26 6.15
CA ALA A 90 1.83 -0.84 5.27
C ALA A 90 3.03 -1.40 6.06
N GLU A 91 3.52 -0.69 7.08
CA GLU A 91 4.62 -1.16 7.92
C GLU A 91 4.24 -2.41 8.74
N MET A 92 2.99 -2.50 9.20
CA MET A 92 2.48 -3.72 9.85
C MET A 92 2.45 -4.92 8.90
N LEU A 93 2.08 -4.69 7.62
CA LEU A 93 2.00 -5.74 6.61
C LEU A 93 3.40 -6.17 6.11
N ILE A 94 4.26 -5.19 5.82
CA ILE A 94 5.61 -5.39 5.24
C ILE A 94 6.63 -5.78 6.32
N ARG A 95 6.38 -5.43 7.59
CA ARG A 95 7.28 -5.63 8.74
C ARG A 95 8.64 -4.92 8.61
N ARG A 96 8.69 -3.88 7.78
CA ARG A 96 9.86 -3.01 7.62
C ARG A 96 9.41 -1.54 7.52
N PRO A 97 10.12 -0.61 8.16
CA PRO A 97 9.82 0.81 8.07
C PRO A 97 10.15 1.34 6.66
N ALA A 98 9.38 2.34 6.20
CA ALA A 98 9.56 2.88 4.85
C ALA A 98 10.98 3.43 4.60
N PHE A 99 11.66 3.95 5.63
CA PHE A 99 13.00 4.52 5.45
C PHE A 99 14.02 3.47 4.96
N GLU A 100 13.94 2.23 5.43
CA GLU A 100 14.87 1.18 5.01
C GLU A 100 14.69 0.86 3.53
N LEU A 101 13.44 0.72 3.10
CA LEU A 101 13.12 0.42 1.70
C LEU A 101 13.48 1.59 0.78
N VAL A 102 13.34 2.83 1.26
CA VAL A 102 13.73 4.01 0.48
C VAL A 102 15.25 4.08 0.34
N GLN A 103 16.00 3.76 1.39
CA GLN A 103 17.46 3.68 1.32
C GLN A 103 17.93 2.57 0.38
N GLU A 104 17.31 1.38 0.44
CA GLU A 104 17.55 0.26 -0.49
C GLU A 104 17.34 0.72 -1.95
N ALA A 105 16.19 1.32 -2.23
CA ALA A 105 15.87 1.80 -3.58
C ALA A 105 16.76 2.96 -4.05
N ALA A 106 17.22 3.84 -3.15
CA ALA A 106 18.10 4.96 -3.49
C ALA A 106 19.53 4.53 -3.92
N GLN A 107 19.97 3.34 -3.50
CA GLN A 107 21.27 2.76 -3.88
C GLN A 107 21.23 2.10 -5.27
N GLU A 108 20.03 1.81 -5.76
CA GLU A 108 19.80 1.08 -7.00
C GLU A 108 19.45 2.05 -8.15
N ASN A 109 18.46 1.69 -8.96
CA ASN A 109 18.01 2.48 -10.11
C ASN A 109 16.64 3.13 -9.83
N PRO A 110 16.26 4.15 -10.61
CA PRO A 110 15.02 4.91 -10.44
C PRO A 110 13.71 4.12 -10.43
N HIS A 111 13.73 2.96 -11.10
CA HIS A 111 12.59 2.08 -11.29
C HIS A 111 12.65 0.86 -10.37
N PHE A 112 13.66 0.78 -9.50
CA PHE A 112 13.80 -0.29 -8.54
C PHE A 112 12.63 -0.25 -7.55
N LEU A 113 11.97 -1.40 -7.42
CA LEU A 113 10.94 -1.63 -6.42
C LEU A 113 11.48 -2.65 -5.42
N PRO A 114 11.67 -2.28 -4.13
CA PRO A 114 12.16 -3.20 -3.11
C PRO A 114 11.40 -4.52 -3.07
N GLN A 115 12.12 -5.61 -2.80
CA GLN A 115 11.53 -6.96 -2.81
C GLN A 115 10.36 -7.07 -1.82
N SER A 116 10.44 -6.40 -0.67
CA SER A 116 9.38 -6.40 0.33
C SER A 116 8.05 -5.80 -0.17
N LEU A 117 8.07 -4.98 -1.24
CA LEU A 117 6.85 -4.49 -1.92
C LEU A 117 6.39 -5.47 -2.99
N THR A 118 7.30 -6.04 -3.79
CA THR A 118 6.93 -7.02 -4.83
C THR A 118 6.39 -8.31 -4.23
N ASP A 119 6.86 -8.71 -3.04
CA ASP A 119 6.36 -9.86 -2.28
C ASP A 119 4.89 -9.75 -1.88
N LEU A 120 4.30 -8.54 -1.92
CA LEU A 120 2.87 -8.34 -1.66
C LEU A 120 2.00 -8.79 -2.84
N ILE A 121 2.55 -8.78 -4.06
CA ILE A 121 1.82 -9.14 -5.28
C ILE A 121 1.44 -10.63 -5.21
N GLY A 122 0.18 -10.92 -5.54
CA GLY A 122 -0.40 -12.25 -5.45
C GLY A 122 -0.94 -12.63 -4.07
N ARG A 123 -0.72 -11.82 -3.01
CA ARG A 123 -1.28 -12.12 -1.68
C ARG A 123 -2.79 -11.81 -1.64
N LYS A 124 -3.58 -12.81 -1.27
CA LYS A 124 -5.01 -12.68 -0.92
C LYS A 124 -5.12 -12.29 0.56
N LEU A 125 -5.77 -11.16 0.84
CA LEU A 125 -5.82 -10.53 2.16
C LEU A 125 -7.23 -10.03 2.46
N LEU A 126 -7.53 -9.83 3.75
CA LEU A 126 -8.79 -9.24 4.22
C LEU A 126 -8.56 -7.78 4.62
N PHE A 127 -9.29 -6.88 3.97
CA PHE A 127 -9.15 -5.43 4.14
C PHE A 127 -10.38 -4.84 4.83
N LYS A 128 -10.15 -3.96 5.81
CA LYS A 128 -11.16 -3.00 6.25
C LYS A 128 -10.92 -1.69 5.51
N ILE A 129 -11.89 -1.25 4.72
CA ILE A 129 -11.83 0.04 4.03
C ILE A 129 -12.84 1.02 4.62
N THR A 130 -12.48 2.31 4.62
CA THR A 130 -13.42 3.40 4.89
C THR A 130 -13.85 4.03 3.56
N ILE A 131 -15.16 4.04 3.31
CA ILE A 131 -15.76 4.78 2.20
C ILE A 131 -16.09 6.18 2.72
N ARG A 132 -15.45 7.21 2.16
CA ARG A 132 -15.77 8.61 2.50
C ARG A 132 -16.90 9.10 1.60
N THR A 133 -17.96 9.64 2.20
CA THR A 133 -19.18 10.05 1.47
C THR A 133 -19.20 11.52 1.01
N TYR A 134 -18.08 12.26 1.08
CA TYR A 134 -18.08 13.69 0.75
C TYR A 134 -17.27 14.03 -0.51
N GLY A 135 -17.99 14.57 -1.50
CA GLY A 135 -17.48 14.96 -2.82
C GLY A 135 -17.46 13.77 -3.78
N GLN A 136 -17.78 13.98 -5.06
CA GLN A 136 -17.63 12.96 -6.10
C GLN A 136 -16.24 12.32 -5.96
N GLN A 137 -16.21 11.08 -5.47
CA GLN A 137 -15.00 10.29 -5.46
C GLN A 137 -14.66 10.09 -6.94
N GLU A 138 -13.57 10.71 -7.42
CA GLU A 138 -13.14 10.60 -8.82
C GLU A 138 -13.09 9.10 -9.19
N GLN A 139 -13.65 8.76 -10.35
CA GLN A 139 -13.45 7.44 -10.95
C GLN A 139 -11.93 7.22 -10.99
N ASN A 140 -11.43 6.16 -10.33
CA ASN A 140 -10.00 5.81 -10.15
C ASN A 140 -9.29 6.30 -8.88
N SER A 141 -9.99 6.85 -7.89
CA SER A 141 -9.39 7.15 -6.58
C SER A 141 -9.34 5.92 -5.67
N ALA A 142 -8.25 5.82 -4.89
CA ALA A 142 -8.00 4.69 -4.01
C ALA A 142 -8.82 4.75 -2.72
N TYR A 143 -9.38 3.61 -2.28
CA TYR A 143 -10.03 3.46 -0.99
C TYR A 143 -9.01 3.38 0.13
N VAL A 144 -9.21 4.12 1.22
CA VAL A 144 -8.30 4.10 2.37
C VAL A 144 -8.54 2.82 3.18
N VAL A 145 -7.46 2.10 3.44
CA VAL A 145 -7.45 0.90 4.28
C VAL A 145 -7.20 1.29 5.73
N ASP A 146 -8.07 0.84 6.64
CA ASP A 146 -7.93 1.03 8.09
C ASP A 146 -7.31 -0.18 8.79
N LEU A 147 -7.41 -1.37 8.18
CA LEU A 147 -6.91 -2.63 8.75
C LEU A 147 -6.62 -3.63 7.63
N VAL A 148 -5.55 -4.41 7.81
CA VAL A 148 -5.23 -5.57 6.98
C VAL A 148 -5.11 -6.79 7.88
N ILE A 149 -5.73 -7.90 7.47
CA ILE A 149 -5.65 -9.21 8.12
C ILE A 149 -5.12 -10.21 7.08
N TYR A 150 -4.10 -10.97 7.47
CA TYR A 150 -3.40 -11.94 6.61
C TYR A 150 -3.45 -13.39 7.18
N HIS A 151 -4.27 -13.62 8.19
CA HIS A 151 -4.48 -14.95 8.80
C HIS A 151 -5.46 -15.77 7.94
N ALA A 152 -5.02 -16.95 7.48
CA ALA A 152 -5.75 -17.75 6.51
C ALA A 152 -7.12 -18.24 7.01
N ASP A 153 -7.21 -18.61 8.29
CA ASP A 153 -8.45 -19.02 8.96
C ASP A 153 -9.50 -17.88 8.98
N ILE A 154 -9.06 -16.65 9.25
CA ILE A 154 -9.94 -15.49 9.21
C ILE A 154 -10.33 -15.19 7.76
N ILE A 155 -9.38 -15.20 6.82
CA ILE A 155 -9.66 -14.93 5.40
C ILE A 155 -10.71 -15.91 4.87
N GLN A 156 -10.56 -17.21 5.15
CA GLN A 156 -11.50 -18.24 4.71
C GLN A 156 -12.93 -18.00 5.23
N HIS A 157 -13.09 -17.50 6.45
CA HIS A 157 -14.41 -17.17 7.00
C HIS A 157 -15.11 -16.04 6.24
N PHE A 158 -14.35 -15.10 5.66
CA PHE A 158 -14.88 -13.97 4.90
C PHE A 158 -14.83 -14.20 3.38
N ASP A 159 -14.24 -15.31 2.92
CA ASP A 159 -14.22 -15.69 1.53
C ASP A 159 -15.62 -16.24 1.17
N PRO A 160 -16.35 -15.64 0.22
CA PRO A 160 -17.61 -16.18 -0.23
C PRO A 160 -17.33 -17.53 -0.87
N HIS A 161 -17.56 -18.61 -0.12
CA HIS A 161 -17.32 -19.96 -0.61
C HIS A 161 -18.10 -20.13 -1.92
N PRO A 162 -17.49 -20.63 -3.01
CA PRO A 162 -18.27 -21.37 -3.98
C PRO A 162 -18.81 -22.56 -3.19
N HIS A 163 -20.13 -22.66 -3.02
CA HIS A 163 -20.75 -23.89 -2.53
C HIS A 163 -20.29 -25.03 -3.44
N PHE A 164 -19.29 -25.80 -3.00
CA PHE A 164 -19.07 -27.13 -3.54
C PHE A 164 -20.27 -27.96 -3.10
N VAL A 165 -21.27 -28.01 -3.98
CA VAL A 165 -22.30 -29.05 -3.91
C VAL A 165 -21.57 -30.35 -4.20
N ILE A 166 -21.20 -31.07 -3.15
CA ILE A 166 -20.87 -32.49 -3.27
C ILE A 166 -22.21 -33.15 -3.57
N PHE A 167 -22.44 -33.53 -4.83
CA PHE A 167 -23.48 -34.51 -5.14
C PHE A 167 -23.03 -35.82 -4.50
N ASN A 168 -23.63 -36.15 -3.36
CA ASN A 168 -23.65 -37.52 -2.88
C ASN A 168 -24.61 -38.27 -3.79
N ASP A 169 -24.05 -38.99 -4.76
CA ASP A 169 -24.79 -40.04 -5.44
C ASP A 169 -24.90 -41.22 -4.47
N TYR A 170 -25.97 -41.21 -3.67
CA TYR A 170 -26.52 -42.41 -3.05
C TYR A 170 -27.68 -42.89 -3.92
N GLU A 171 -27.48 -44.02 -4.59
CA GLU A 171 -28.45 -45.10 -4.89
C GLU A 171 -27.70 -46.11 -5.79
N SER A 172 -27.70 -47.42 -5.58
CA SER A 172 -28.64 -48.30 -4.88
C SER A 172 -27.97 -49.67 -4.62
N GLU A 173 -28.19 -50.25 -3.44
CA GLU A 173 -28.10 -51.71 -3.26
C GLU A 173 -29.35 -52.35 -3.89
N GLU A 174 -29.16 -53.32 -4.78
CA GLU A 174 -30.09 -54.44 -4.96
C GLU A 174 -29.25 -55.71 -5.22
N ASP A 175 -29.18 -56.58 -4.22
CA ASP A 175 -28.83 -58.01 -4.33
C ASP A 175 -30.08 -58.82 -4.71
#